data_AF-A0AAN1CFA5-F1
#
_entry.id   AF-A0AAN1CFA5-F1
#
_cell.length_a   1.000
_cell.length_b   1.000
_cell.length_c   1.000
_cell.angle_alpha   90.00
_cell.angle_beta   90.00
_cell.angle_gamma   90.00
#
_symmetry.space_group_name_H-M   'P 1'
#
loop_
_entity.id
_entity.type
_entity.pdbx_description
1 polymer ?
#
loop_
_entity_poly.entity_id
_entity_poly.type
_entity_poly.pdbx_seq_one_letter_code
_entity_poly.pdbx_strand_id
1 'polypeptide(L)'
;MDIYNNKLKIIMMIIILFLLNSCKFKDEALGSEHGKGDAMKKLDGNEKLKDARTPIQILLDGFNFSDEYKEAVLYIQKALTDPNVGGLNDKTYTDAEFYDLLVNLGKDRLENCTRATLLAFRVRKDIVDAIEALKDQAKKDEFNANLAVIDGQYLGFLKFMGSTDIADQVYERMSSHADDYRFEGLRKTVHDVFQNGIQQRVP
;
A
#
# COMPACT_ATOMS: atom_id res chain seq x y z
N MET A 1 -21.95 -32.39 9.74
CA MET A 1 -20.63 -32.27 10.41
C MET A 1 -19.53 -32.19 9.35
N ASP A 2 -19.81 -31.51 8.23
CA ASP A 2 -19.08 -31.73 6.96
C ASP A 2 -18.32 -30.50 6.48
N ILE A 3 -18.75 -29.30 6.93
CA ILE A 3 -18.07 -28.04 6.63
C ILE A 3 -16.73 -27.97 7.37
N TYR A 4 -16.67 -28.42 8.63
CA TYR A 4 -15.42 -28.49 9.39
C TYR A 4 -14.45 -29.49 8.79
N ASN A 5 -14.92 -30.64 8.30
CA ASN A 5 -14.08 -31.62 7.64
C ASN A 5 -13.52 -31.11 6.31
N ASN A 6 -14.29 -30.34 5.53
CA ASN A 6 -13.77 -29.73 4.30
C ASN A 6 -12.77 -28.60 4.59
N LYS A 7 -13.02 -27.74 5.58
CA LYS A 7 -12.04 -26.72 5.99
C LYS A 7 -10.76 -27.34 6.55
N LEU A 8 -10.87 -28.37 7.38
CA LEU A 8 -9.72 -29.08 7.94
C LEU A 8 -8.92 -29.80 6.85
N LYS A 9 -9.58 -30.40 5.85
CA LYS A 9 -8.90 -30.98 4.67
C LYS A 9 -8.17 -29.94 3.82
N ILE A 10 -8.77 -28.76 3.62
CA ILE A 10 -8.13 -27.66 2.87
C ILE A 10 -6.90 -27.13 3.62
N ILE A 11 -7.00 -26.90 4.93
CA ILE A 11 -5.87 -26.45 5.76
C ILE A 11 -4.75 -27.50 5.77
N MET A 12 -5.09 -28.79 5.87
CA MET A 12 -4.10 -29.87 5.86
C MET A 12 -3.40 -30.01 4.49
N MET A 13 -4.10 -29.77 3.38
CA MET A 13 -3.49 -29.73 2.04
C MET A 13 -2.49 -28.58 1.87
N ILE A 14 -2.81 -27.41 2.42
CA ILE A 14 -1.93 -26.23 2.37
C ILE A 14 -0.63 -26.49 3.15
N ILE A 15 -0.71 -27.09 4.34
CA ILE A 15 0.47 -27.44 5.16
C ILE A 15 1.36 -28.47 4.44
N ILE A 16 0.78 -29.49 3.79
CA ILE A 16 1.55 -30.48 3.02
C ILE A 16 2.28 -29.81 1.83
N LEU A 17 1.64 -28.86 1.15
CA LEU A 17 2.27 -28.08 0.07
C LEU A 17 3.46 -27.22 0.56
N PHE A 18 3.41 -26.71 1.80
CA PHE A 18 4.53 -25.99 2.42
C PHE A 18 5.68 -26.91 2.82
N LEU A 19 5.38 -28.12 3.32
CA LEU A 19 6.40 -29.12 3.68
C LEU A 19 7.12 -29.69 2.45
N LEU A 20 6.42 -29.89 1.33
CA LEU A 20 7.00 -30.36 0.07
C LEU A 20 7.97 -29.33 -0.56
N ASN A 21 7.79 -28.03 -0.30
CA ASN A 21 8.71 -26.98 -0.76
C ASN A 21 9.94 -26.80 0.16
N SER A 22 9.94 -27.38 1.36
CA SER A 22 11.05 -27.29 2.31
C SER A 22 12.09 -28.42 2.13
N CYS A 23 11.77 -29.46 1.35
CA CYS A 23 12.72 -30.52 1.01
C CYS A 23 13.55 -30.15 -0.22
N LYS A 24 14.59 -29.32 -0.04
CA LYS A 24 15.82 -29.46 -0.84
C LYS A 24 16.81 -30.30 -0.03
N PHE A 25 16.71 -31.62 -0.21
CA PHE A 25 17.81 -32.54 0.10
C PHE A 25 19.04 -32.06 -0.68
N LYS A 26 20.10 -31.68 0.04
CA LYS A 26 21.42 -31.50 -0.55
C LYS A 26 22.03 -32.88 -0.70
N ASP A 27 22.01 -33.41 -1.91
CA ASP A 27 22.94 -34.47 -2.30
C ASP A 27 24.25 -33.79 -2.75
N GLU A 28 25.32 -34.10 -2.04
CA GLU A 28 26.68 -33.87 -2.48
C GLU A 28 26.98 -34.84 -3.63
N ALA A 29 27.44 -34.34 -4.78
CA ALA A 29 28.16 -35.15 -5.75
C ALA A 29 29.12 -34.29 -6.59
N LEU A 30 30.39 -34.69 -6.53
CA LEU A 30 31.47 -34.43 -7.49
C LEU A 30 31.04 -34.72 -8.93
N GLY A 31 31.55 -33.95 -9.90
CA GLY A 31 31.52 -34.35 -11.31
C GLY A 31 31.82 -33.23 -12.29
N SER A 32 33.00 -33.29 -12.89
CA SER A 32 33.48 -32.44 -13.98
C SER A 32 33.07 -33.01 -15.37
N GLU A 33 32.98 -32.09 -16.34
CA GLU A 33 33.23 -32.22 -17.79
C GLU A 33 32.15 -32.68 -18.82
N HIS A 34 31.93 -31.73 -19.76
CA HIS A 34 31.93 -31.78 -21.25
C HIS A 34 31.06 -32.76 -22.06
N GLY A 35 30.30 -32.20 -23.03
CA GLY A 35 29.80 -32.94 -24.21
C GLY A 35 28.76 -32.19 -25.06
N LYS A 36 29.13 -31.82 -26.29
CA LYS A 36 28.32 -31.22 -27.39
C LYS A 36 27.26 -32.18 -27.95
N GLY A 37 26.14 -31.64 -28.48
CA GLY A 37 25.26 -32.34 -29.42
C GLY A 37 23.99 -31.55 -29.81
N ASP A 38 23.67 -31.53 -31.10
CA ASP A 38 22.77 -30.61 -31.83
C ASP A 38 21.24 -30.74 -31.64
N ALA A 39 20.57 -29.61 -31.91
CA ALA A 39 19.22 -29.32 -32.38
C ALA A 39 18.09 -30.39 -32.35
N MET A 40 16.93 -30.04 -31.75
CA MET A 40 15.67 -29.74 -32.48
C MET A 40 14.46 -29.48 -31.54
N LYS A 41 13.86 -28.29 -31.73
CA LYS A 41 12.45 -27.87 -31.56
C LYS A 41 11.60 -28.26 -30.31
N LYS A 42 11.16 -27.15 -29.69
CA LYS A 42 9.79 -26.73 -29.34
C LYS A 42 9.32 -26.92 -27.89
N LEU A 43 9.13 -25.75 -27.29
CA LEU A 43 7.96 -25.30 -26.54
C LEU A 43 7.63 -26.09 -25.27
N ASP A 44 8.14 -25.59 -24.15
CA ASP A 44 7.26 -25.21 -23.05
C ASP A 44 7.67 -23.79 -22.60
N GLY A 45 6.98 -22.81 -23.21
CA GLY A 45 6.92 -21.47 -22.65
C GLY A 45 5.98 -21.51 -21.44
N ASN A 46 6.52 -21.90 -20.30
CA ASN A 46 5.93 -21.63 -19.01
C ASN A 46 7.01 -21.11 -18.06
N GLU A 47 7.73 -20.09 -18.51
CA GLU A 47 7.97 -18.98 -17.60
C GLU A 47 6.57 -18.48 -17.22
N LYS A 48 6.02 -19.01 -16.11
CA LYS A 48 5.03 -18.28 -15.34
C LYS A 48 5.67 -16.92 -15.14
N LEU A 49 5.21 -15.93 -15.90
CA LEU A 49 5.51 -14.54 -15.68
C LEU A 49 5.23 -14.36 -14.20
N LYS A 50 6.30 -14.23 -13.38
CA LYS A 50 6.14 -13.99 -11.95
C LYS A 50 5.25 -12.77 -11.89
N ASP A 51 4.04 -12.95 -11.39
CA ASP A 51 3.13 -11.86 -11.19
C ASP A 51 3.89 -10.80 -10.39
N ALA A 52 4.19 -9.68 -11.02
CA ALA A 52 5.03 -8.63 -10.43
C ALA A 52 4.30 -7.94 -9.27
N ARG A 53 3.00 -8.23 -9.10
CA ARG A 53 2.17 -7.70 -8.03
C ARG A 53 2.56 -8.28 -6.68
N THR A 54 2.55 -7.43 -5.67
CA THR A 54 2.73 -7.82 -4.27
C THR A 54 1.49 -8.60 -3.78
N PRO A 55 1.62 -9.39 -2.69
CA PRO A 55 0.45 -10.05 -2.07
C PRO A 55 -0.68 -9.09 -1.72
N ILE A 56 -0.34 -7.87 -1.29
CA ILE A 56 -1.32 -6.80 -1.01
C ILE A 56 -2.03 -6.38 -2.30
N GLN A 57 -1.31 -6.15 -3.39
CA GLN A 57 -1.93 -5.78 -4.67
C GLN A 57 -2.87 -6.87 -5.17
N ILE A 58 -2.49 -8.14 -5.05
CA ILE A 58 -3.35 -9.28 -5.41
C ILE A 58 -4.61 -9.31 -4.55
N LEU A 59 -4.50 -9.06 -3.23
CA LEU A 59 -5.65 -9.00 -2.32
C LEU A 59 -6.61 -7.87 -2.71
N LEU A 60 -6.09 -6.67 -2.96
CA LEU A 60 -6.91 -5.51 -3.33
C LEU A 60 -7.58 -5.68 -4.70
N ASP A 61 -6.90 -6.33 -5.65
CA ASP A 61 -7.49 -6.74 -6.93
C ASP A 61 -8.62 -7.76 -6.70
N GLY A 62 -8.43 -8.71 -5.78
CA GLY A 62 -9.45 -9.68 -5.38
C GLY A 62 -10.70 -9.04 -4.74
N PHE A 63 -10.55 -7.90 -4.07
CA PHE A 63 -11.68 -7.09 -3.58
C PHE A 63 -12.35 -6.24 -4.67
N ASN A 64 -11.76 -6.20 -5.87
CA ASN A 64 -12.22 -5.39 -7.00
C ASN A 64 -12.29 -3.90 -6.66
N PHE A 65 -11.29 -3.39 -5.94
CA PHE A 65 -11.14 -1.95 -5.73
C PHE A 65 -10.68 -1.22 -6.98
N SER A 66 -11.11 0.02 -7.15
CA SER A 66 -10.53 0.92 -8.16
C SER A 66 -9.09 1.27 -7.81
N ASP A 67 -8.29 1.67 -8.79
CA ASP A 67 -6.87 2.02 -8.57
C ASP A 67 -6.69 3.16 -7.57
N GLU A 68 -7.57 4.15 -7.57
CA GLU A 68 -7.55 5.26 -6.60
C GLU A 68 -7.71 4.76 -5.15
N TYR A 69 -8.63 3.83 -4.91
CA TYR A 69 -8.79 3.18 -3.61
C TYR A 69 -7.54 2.37 -3.23
N LYS A 70 -6.91 1.68 -4.19
CA LYS A 70 -5.66 0.94 -3.93
C LYS A 70 -4.55 1.90 -3.50
N GLU A 71 -4.40 3.04 -4.16
CA GLU A 71 -3.44 4.08 -3.78
C GLU A 71 -3.68 4.60 -2.37
N ALA A 72 -4.94 4.84 -1.98
CA ALA A 72 -5.27 5.25 -0.63
C ALA A 72 -4.91 4.18 0.42
N VAL A 73 -5.13 2.89 0.13
CA VAL A 73 -4.69 1.79 1.00
C VAL A 73 -3.17 1.71 1.11
N LEU A 74 -2.44 1.88 -0.01
CA LEU A 74 -0.97 1.91 0.00
C LEU A 74 -0.42 3.12 0.77
N TYR A 75 -1.15 4.24 0.77
CA TYR A 75 -0.80 5.41 1.59
C TYR A 75 -0.96 5.10 3.10
N ILE A 76 -2.03 4.37 3.49
CA ILE A 76 -2.18 3.85 4.86
C ILE A 76 -1.06 2.86 5.19
N GLN A 77 -0.72 1.95 4.26
CA GLN A 77 0.40 1.01 4.46
C GLN A 77 1.68 1.76 4.81
N LYS A 78 2.03 2.78 4.04
CA LYS A 78 3.22 3.62 4.29
C LYS A 78 3.24 4.16 5.71
N ALA A 79 2.10 4.62 6.23
CA ALA A 79 2.02 5.07 7.62
C ALA A 79 2.24 3.92 8.60
N LEU A 80 1.51 2.81 8.44
CA LEU A 80 1.48 1.74 9.45
C LEU A 80 2.78 0.91 9.49
N THR A 81 3.51 0.79 8.38
CA THR A 81 4.71 -0.04 8.28
C THR A 81 6.04 0.71 8.40
N ASP A 82 6.06 2.04 8.29
CA ASP A 82 7.29 2.82 8.45
C ASP A 82 7.63 3.00 9.95
N PRO A 83 8.80 2.53 10.42
CA PRO A 83 9.23 2.70 11.81
C PRO A 83 9.60 4.14 12.18
N ASN A 84 9.78 5.04 11.20
CA ASN A 84 10.12 6.44 11.42
C ASN A 84 8.88 7.35 11.52
N VAL A 85 7.68 6.78 11.39
CA VAL A 85 6.41 7.50 11.45
C VAL A 85 5.71 7.22 12.78
N GLY A 86 5.19 8.29 13.40
CA GLY A 86 4.39 8.23 14.63
C GLY A 86 5.19 8.42 15.90
N GLY A 87 4.57 8.10 17.04
CA GLY A 87 5.17 8.16 18.37
C GLY A 87 5.97 6.91 18.73
N LEU A 88 6.82 7.02 19.76
CA LEU A 88 7.73 5.95 20.22
C LEU A 88 7.01 4.63 20.56
N ASN A 89 5.75 4.70 21.00
CA ASN A 89 4.96 3.55 21.43
C ASN A 89 3.95 3.09 20.36
N ASP A 90 3.96 3.69 19.17
CA ASP A 90 3.03 3.28 18.13
C ASP A 90 3.47 1.96 17.48
N LYS A 91 2.51 1.05 17.28
CA LYS A 91 2.77 -0.23 16.62
C LYS A 91 3.27 0.02 15.20
N THR A 92 4.41 -0.59 14.88
CA THR A 92 4.89 -0.69 13.50
C THR A 92 4.59 -2.09 12.98
N TYR A 93 3.74 -2.17 11.98
CA TYR A 93 3.40 -3.42 11.33
C TYR A 93 4.52 -3.84 10.39
N THR A 94 4.84 -5.12 10.37
CA THR A 94 5.52 -5.74 9.24
C THR A 94 4.56 -5.84 8.03
N ASP A 95 5.10 -6.04 6.82
CA ASP A 95 4.26 -6.24 5.63
C ASP A 95 3.31 -7.45 5.78
N ALA A 96 3.75 -8.49 6.49
CA ALA A 96 2.93 -9.67 6.78
C ALA A 96 1.79 -9.35 7.77
N GLU A 97 2.07 -8.65 8.87
CA GLU A 97 1.03 -8.25 9.82
C GLU A 97 0.03 -7.27 9.19
N PHE A 98 0.50 -6.36 8.34
CA PHE A 98 -0.38 -5.45 7.61
C PHE A 98 -1.26 -6.22 6.62
N TYR A 99 -0.71 -7.19 5.89
CA TYR A 99 -1.51 -8.08 5.03
C TYR A 99 -2.60 -8.82 5.84
N ASP A 100 -2.23 -9.41 6.99
CA ASP A 100 -3.17 -10.12 7.86
C ASP A 100 -4.26 -9.18 8.40
N LEU A 101 -3.91 -7.93 8.72
CA LEU A 101 -4.88 -6.90 9.08
C LEU A 101 -5.89 -6.67 7.95
N LEU A 102 -5.45 -6.50 6.70
CA LEU A 102 -6.35 -6.31 5.56
C LEU A 102 -7.27 -7.51 5.34
N VAL A 103 -6.76 -8.73 5.49
CA VAL A 103 -7.55 -9.97 5.42
C VAL A 103 -8.62 -10.01 6.51
N ASN A 104 -8.25 -9.67 7.75
CA ASN A 104 -9.16 -9.68 8.90
C ASN A 104 -10.22 -8.57 8.86
N LEU A 105 -9.89 -7.41 8.28
CA LEU A 105 -10.87 -6.37 8.00
C LEU A 105 -11.86 -6.83 6.91
N GLY A 106 -11.34 -7.46 5.85
CA GLY A 106 -12.10 -7.76 4.66
C GLY A 106 -12.53 -6.49 3.92
N LYS A 107 -13.24 -6.68 2.80
CA LYS A 107 -13.58 -5.60 1.86
C LYS A 107 -14.35 -4.44 2.52
N ASP A 108 -15.52 -4.72 3.09
CA ASP A 108 -16.46 -3.68 3.52
C ASP A 108 -15.89 -2.81 4.66
N ARG A 109 -15.16 -3.42 5.60
CA ARG A 109 -14.52 -2.67 6.70
C ARG A 109 -13.33 -1.87 6.19
N LEU A 110 -12.55 -2.41 5.25
CA LEU A 110 -11.44 -1.69 4.65
C LEU A 110 -11.90 -0.47 3.84
N GLU A 111 -13.00 -0.58 3.09
CA GLU A 111 -13.62 0.58 2.41
C GLU A 111 -13.97 1.70 3.41
N ASN A 112 -14.54 1.32 4.56
CA ASN A 112 -14.89 2.26 5.61
C ASN A 112 -13.67 2.91 6.28
N CYS A 113 -12.63 2.12 6.61
CA CYS A 113 -11.38 2.64 7.16
C CYS A 113 -10.67 3.62 6.20
N THR A 114 -10.80 3.40 4.90
CA THR A 114 -10.07 4.16 3.88
C THR A 114 -10.81 5.41 3.43
N ARG A 115 -12.10 5.56 3.75
CA ARG A 115 -12.95 6.62 3.20
C ARG A 115 -12.43 8.03 3.44
N ALA A 116 -12.11 8.38 4.68
CA ALA A 116 -11.57 9.69 5.03
C ALA A 116 -10.14 9.88 4.47
N THR A 117 -9.34 8.80 4.43
CA THR A 117 -8.02 8.83 3.79
C THR A 117 -8.08 9.05 2.28
N LEU A 118 -9.07 8.48 1.60
CA LEU A 118 -9.28 8.70 0.18
C LEU A 118 -9.58 10.17 -0.11
N LEU A 119 -10.39 10.83 0.73
CA LEU A 119 -10.68 12.26 0.60
C LEU A 119 -9.44 13.11 0.83
N ALA A 120 -8.68 12.86 1.90
CA ALA A 120 -7.41 13.54 2.15
C ALA A 120 -6.39 13.33 1.01
N PHE A 121 -6.32 12.12 0.46
CA PHE A 121 -5.45 11.76 -0.65
C PHE A 121 -5.81 12.51 -1.94
N ARG A 122 -7.10 12.68 -2.25
CA ARG A 122 -7.56 13.50 -3.39
C ARG A 122 -7.12 14.95 -3.26
N VAL A 123 -7.36 15.56 -2.09
CA VAL A 123 -6.93 16.94 -1.81
C VAL A 123 -5.41 17.07 -1.95
N ARG A 124 -4.66 16.08 -1.44
CA ARG A 124 -3.20 16.03 -1.59
C ARG A 124 -2.77 15.97 -3.06
N LYS A 125 -3.42 15.13 -3.88
CA LYS A 125 -3.14 15.01 -5.31
C LYS A 125 -3.36 16.35 -6.03
N ASP A 126 -4.47 17.02 -5.74
CA ASP A 126 -4.77 18.35 -6.31
C ASP A 126 -3.69 19.38 -5.94
N ILE A 127 -3.17 19.34 -4.72
CA ILE A 127 -2.06 20.20 -4.28
C ILE A 127 -0.79 19.89 -5.08
N VAL A 128 -0.43 18.62 -5.25
CA VAL A 128 0.75 18.21 -6.02
C VAL A 128 0.64 18.71 -7.46
N ASP A 129 -0.48 18.45 -8.13
CA ASP A 129 -0.71 18.87 -9.51
C ASP A 129 -0.62 20.40 -9.65
N ALA A 130 -1.18 21.14 -8.67
CA ALA A 130 -1.11 22.60 -8.66
C ALA A 130 0.32 23.14 -8.42
N ILE A 131 1.10 22.51 -7.54
CA ILE A 131 2.51 22.85 -7.32
C ILE A 131 3.31 22.59 -8.60
N GLU A 132 3.13 21.43 -9.24
CA GLU A 132 3.83 21.07 -10.48
C GLU A 132 3.54 22.05 -11.62
N ALA A 133 2.32 22.57 -11.69
CA ALA A 133 1.90 23.56 -12.67
C ALA A 133 2.48 24.98 -12.46
N LEU A 134 3.05 25.29 -11.29
CA LEU A 134 3.71 26.57 -11.06
C LEU A 134 4.91 26.74 -11.99
N LYS A 135 5.25 27.99 -12.34
CA LYS A 135 6.50 28.30 -13.08
C LYS A 135 7.64 28.73 -12.17
N ASP A 136 7.31 29.26 -11.00
CA ASP A 136 8.28 29.75 -10.03
C ASP A 136 8.85 28.59 -9.22
N GLN A 137 10.14 28.28 -9.44
CA GLN A 137 10.82 27.17 -8.77
C GLN A 137 10.96 27.40 -7.26
N ALA A 138 11.21 28.65 -6.82
CA ALA A 138 11.33 28.93 -5.40
C ALA A 138 9.99 28.68 -4.67
N LYS A 139 8.87 29.03 -5.31
CA LYS A 139 7.54 28.70 -4.79
C LYS A 139 7.23 27.21 -4.82
N LYS A 140 7.69 26.47 -5.83
CA LYS A 140 7.59 25.00 -5.83
C LYS A 140 8.30 24.39 -4.64
N ASP A 141 9.54 24.80 -4.41
CA ASP A 141 10.37 24.26 -3.33
C ASP A 141 9.76 24.58 -1.95
N GLU A 142 9.26 25.81 -1.76
CA GLU A 142 8.53 26.24 -0.56
C GLU A 142 7.28 25.37 -0.31
N PHE A 143 6.43 25.19 -1.32
CA PHE A 143 5.20 24.42 -1.16
C PHE A 143 5.46 22.91 -1.01
N ASN A 144 6.48 22.36 -1.67
CA ASN A 144 6.89 20.98 -1.48
C ASN A 144 7.39 20.73 -0.05
N ALA A 145 8.15 21.66 0.53
CA ALA A 145 8.57 21.58 1.92
C ALA A 145 7.37 21.60 2.88
N ASN A 146 6.40 22.51 2.65
CA ASN A 146 5.17 22.57 3.45
C ASN A 146 4.32 21.30 3.30
N LEU A 147 4.19 20.78 2.08
CA LEU A 147 3.47 19.54 1.80
C LEU A 147 4.11 18.36 2.53
N ALA A 148 5.45 18.26 2.54
CA ALA A 148 6.17 17.21 3.25
C ALA A 148 5.92 17.24 4.76
N VAL A 149 5.81 18.43 5.37
CA VAL A 149 5.45 18.59 6.78
C VAL A 149 4.02 18.09 7.05
N ILE A 150 3.05 18.49 6.22
CA ILE A 150 1.66 18.07 6.38
C ILE A 150 1.50 16.56 6.13
N ASP A 151 2.20 16.00 5.13
CA ASP A 151 2.28 14.57 4.89
C ASP A 151 2.81 13.82 6.13
N GLY A 152 3.89 14.30 6.73
CA GLY A 152 4.44 13.70 7.95
C GLY A 152 3.44 13.70 9.12
N GLN A 153 2.72 14.81 9.31
CA GLN A 153 1.67 14.91 10.33
C GLN A 153 0.51 13.95 10.06
N TYR A 154 0.09 13.82 8.80
CA TYR A 154 -1.01 12.94 8.44
C TYR A 154 -0.63 11.47 8.55
N LEU A 155 0.56 11.08 8.09
CA LEU A 155 1.10 9.74 8.28
C LEU A 155 1.21 9.39 9.78
N GLY A 156 1.68 10.31 10.62
CA GLY A 156 1.73 10.12 12.07
C GLY A 156 0.34 9.94 12.69
N PHE A 157 -0.67 10.67 12.21
CA PHE A 157 -2.04 10.48 12.63
C PHE A 157 -2.59 9.09 12.23
N LEU A 158 -2.39 8.67 10.97
CA LEU A 158 -2.80 7.34 10.52
C LEU A 158 -2.13 6.24 11.35
N LYS A 159 -0.84 6.39 11.66
CA LYS A 159 -0.09 5.50 12.57
C LYS A 159 -0.78 5.37 13.92
N PHE A 160 -1.02 6.49 14.58
CA PHE A 160 -1.68 6.54 15.89
C PHE A 160 -3.04 5.84 15.86
N MET A 161 -3.86 6.11 14.84
CA MET A 161 -5.20 5.51 14.72
C MET A 161 -5.15 4.00 14.48
N GLY A 162 -4.18 3.52 13.68
CA GLY A 162 -3.99 2.10 13.38
C GLY A 162 -3.17 1.32 14.42
N SER A 163 -2.64 2.00 15.45
CA SER A 163 -1.73 1.43 16.46
C SER A 163 -2.48 0.55 17.48
N THR A 164 -2.72 -0.71 17.11
CA THR A 164 -3.33 -1.76 17.95
C THR A 164 -3.13 -3.13 17.28
N ASP A 165 -3.17 -4.22 18.04
CA ASP A 165 -3.06 -5.59 17.51
C ASP A 165 -4.42 -6.20 17.10
N ILE A 166 -5.52 -5.49 17.35
CA ILE A 166 -6.88 -6.02 17.18
C ILE A 166 -7.56 -5.34 16.00
N ALA A 167 -7.86 -6.11 14.95
CA ALA A 167 -8.48 -5.60 13.72
C ALA A 167 -9.81 -4.86 13.96
N ASP A 168 -10.63 -5.30 14.93
CA ASP A 168 -11.86 -4.61 15.31
C ASP A 168 -11.59 -3.20 15.87
N GLN A 169 -10.53 -3.04 16.67
CA GLN A 169 -10.15 -1.72 17.19
C GLN A 169 -9.55 -0.83 16.11
N VAL A 170 -8.77 -1.39 15.17
CA VAL A 170 -8.32 -0.66 13.97
C VAL A 170 -9.54 -0.15 13.22
N TYR A 171 -10.53 -1.03 12.97
CA TYR A 171 -11.75 -0.66 12.28
C TYR A 171 -12.49 0.47 12.99
N GLU A 172 -12.75 0.36 14.29
CA GLU A 172 -13.46 1.40 15.05
C GLU A 172 -12.73 2.74 15.00
N ARG A 173 -11.40 2.75 15.17
CA ARG A 173 -10.59 3.98 15.16
C ARG A 173 -10.52 4.59 13.76
N MET A 174 -10.16 3.79 12.76
CA MET A 174 -9.97 4.26 11.40
C MET A 174 -11.29 4.61 10.70
N SER A 175 -12.41 3.96 11.03
CA SER A 175 -13.70 4.31 10.43
C SER A 175 -14.41 5.50 11.10
N SER A 176 -14.03 5.86 12.33
CA SER A 176 -14.68 6.94 13.10
C SER A 176 -14.02 8.30 12.94
N HIS A 177 -12.83 8.39 12.36
CA HIS A 177 -12.22 9.70 12.12
C HIS A 177 -12.98 10.47 11.04
N ALA A 178 -13.34 11.71 11.37
CA ALA A 178 -13.89 12.65 10.40
C ALA A 178 -12.82 13.04 9.38
N ASP A 179 -13.29 13.60 8.27
CA ASP A 179 -12.43 14.15 7.21
C ASP A 179 -11.36 15.06 7.82
N ASP A 180 -10.10 14.76 7.50
CA ASP A 180 -8.98 15.49 8.05
C ASP A 180 -8.72 16.78 7.26
N TYR A 181 -8.94 17.92 7.91
CA TYR A 181 -8.73 19.25 7.34
C TYR A 181 -7.25 19.67 7.23
N ARG A 182 -6.28 18.81 7.59
CA ARG A 182 -4.84 19.16 7.58
C ARG A 182 -4.32 19.66 6.23
N PHE A 183 -4.86 19.17 5.11
CA PHE A 183 -4.44 19.62 3.76
C PHE A 183 -5.16 20.89 3.27
N GLU A 184 -6.26 21.29 3.90
CA GLU A 184 -7.14 22.36 3.40
C GLU A 184 -6.46 23.73 3.38
N GLY A 185 -5.71 24.07 4.42
CA GLY A 185 -4.97 25.33 4.49
C GLY A 185 -3.92 25.47 3.39
N LEU A 186 -3.19 24.38 3.10
CA LEU A 186 -2.20 24.38 2.02
C LEU A 186 -2.87 24.44 0.66
N ARG A 187 -3.96 23.68 0.45
CA ARG A 187 -4.74 23.73 -0.80
C ARG A 187 -5.13 25.15 -1.16
N LYS A 188 -5.71 25.89 -0.21
CA LYS A 188 -6.11 27.28 -0.42
C LYS A 188 -4.94 28.16 -0.83
N THR A 189 -3.83 28.06 -0.11
CA THR A 189 -2.64 28.89 -0.35
C THR A 189 -2.01 28.63 -1.72
N VAL A 190 -1.88 27.36 -2.12
CA VAL A 190 -1.33 26.98 -3.43
C VAL A 190 -2.25 27.47 -4.56
N HIS A 191 -3.57 27.31 -4.40
CA HIS A 191 -4.54 27.74 -5.40
C HIS A 191 -4.55 29.28 -5.57
N ASP A 192 -4.53 30.03 -4.47
CA ASP A 192 -4.49 31.49 -4.50
C ASP A 192 -3.24 32.00 -5.25
N VAL A 193 -2.07 31.40 -5.00
CA VAL A 193 -0.82 31.77 -5.70
C VAL A 193 -0.89 31.39 -7.18
N PHE A 194 -1.43 30.22 -7.51
CA PHE A 194 -1.60 29.79 -8.89
C PHE A 194 -2.52 30.75 -9.68
N GLN A 195 -3.67 31.11 -9.12
CA GLN A 195 -4.62 32.02 -9.76
C GLN A 195 -4.06 33.43 -9.91
N ASN A 196 -3.41 33.98 -8.88
CA ASN A 196 -2.77 35.29 -8.96
C ASN A 196 -1.64 35.32 -10.01
N GLY A 197 -0.88 34.23 -10.13
CA GLY A 197 0.15 34.08 -11.16
C GLY A 197 -0.42 33.98 -12.60
N ILE A 198 -1.67 33.54 -12.76
CA ILE A 198 -2.40 33.58 -14.04
C ILE A 198 -2.91 34.99 -14.32
N GLN A 199 -3.51 35.66 -13.32
CA GLN A 199 -4.08 37.00 -13.48
C GLN A 199 -3.02 38.06 -13.79
N GLN A 200 -1.79 37.93 -13.28
CA GLN A 200 -0.67 38.81 -13.65
C GLN A 200 -0.13 38.62 -15.08
N ARG A 201 -0.66 37.65 -15.85
CA ARG A 201 -0.25 37.38 -17.25
C ARG A 201 -1.26 37.83 -18.29
N VAL A 202 -2.39 38.43 -17.90
CA VAL A 202 -3.35 38.97 -18.85
C VAL A 202 -3.02 40.46 -19.05
N PRO A 203 -2.51 40.87 -20.22
CA PRO A 203 -2.28 42.28 -20.54
C PRO A 203 -3.59 43.06 -20.75
#